data_AF-A0A922IMR3-F1
#
_entry.id   AF-A0A922IMR3-F1
#
_cell.length_a   1.000
_cell.length_b   1.000
_cell.length_c   1.000
_cell.angle_alpha   90.00
_cell.angle_beta   90.00
_cell.angle_gamma   90.00
#
_symmetry.space_group_name_H-M   'P 1'
#
loop_
_entity.id
_entity.type
_entity.pdbx_description
1 polymer ?
#
loop_
_entity_poly.entity_id
_entity_poly.type
_entity_poly.pdbx_seq_one_letter_code
_entity_poly.pdbx_strand_id
1 'polypeptide(L)'
;MGDCYTVDSPHISLSKTWPIYFHWIEHLVCNLRSAVSSFGKCWIALDGVEVLVNEENTRSFFTLVTSEESRIALISLLNSVDSCVTAFRGPKYYENPKFHMSFLWCNGDVRKKYSTETLNNFLVRQHFSMNYS
;
A
#
# COMPACT_ATOMS: atom_id res chain seq x y z
N MET A 1 5.37 -14.83 20.18
CA MET A 1 5.25 -13.63 19.32
C MET A 1 6.60 -13.37 18.65
N GLY A 2 7.07 -14.28 17.79
CA GLY A 2 8.51 -14.38 17.46
C GLY A 2 8.97 -13.91 16.07
N ASP A 3 8.09 -13.76 15.07
CA ASP A 3 8.56 -13.69 13.67
C ASP A 3 8.01 -12.52 12.85
N CYS A 4 7.57 -11.45 13.53
CA CYS A 4 7.03 -10.27 12.88
C CYS A 4 7.81 -9.02 13.28
N TYR A 5 8.08 -8.17 12.30
CA TYR A 5 8.94 -7.00 12.39
C TYR A 5 8.14 -5.76 12.01
N THR A 6 8.48 -4.62 12.61
CA THR A 6 7.88 -3.32 12.28
C THR A 6 8.34 -2.82 10.93
N VAL A 7 7.45 -2.09 10.25
CA VAL A 7 7.81 -1.33 9.04
C VAL A 7 8.38 0.02 9.46
N ASP A 8 9.64 0.28 9.15
CA ASP A 8 10.34 1.51 9.57
C ASP A 8 9.84 2.77 8.83
N SER A 9 9.41 2.61 7.57
CA SER A 9 8.88 3.70 6.74
C SER A 9 7.55 3.31 6.10
N PRO A 10 6.42 3.52 6.81
CA PRO A 10 5.09 3.25 6.28
C PRO A 10 4.81 4.07 5.02
N HIS A 11 4.23 3.45 4.01
CA HIS A 11 3.91 4.06 2.72
C HIS A 11 2.73 3.36 2.05
N ILE A 12 2.16 3.99 1.03
CA ILE A 12 1.17 3.41 0.12
C ILE A 12 1.81 3.29 -1.25
N SER A 13 1.87 2.08 -1.79
CA SER A 13 2.46 1.82 -3.10
C SER A 13 1.57 2.33 -4.24
N LEU A 14 2.19 2.98 -5.22
CA LEU A 14 1.56 3.47 -6.45
C LEU A 14 2.21 2.89 -7.72
N SER A 15 3.09 1.91 -7.57
CA SER A 15 3.72 1.16 -8.65
C SER A 15 4.16 -0.21 -8.14
N LYS A 16 4.31 -1.18 -9.04
CA LYS A 16 5.01 -2.43 -8.72
C LYS A 16 6.51 -2.16 -8.58
N THR A 17 7.28 -3.15 -8.13
CA THR A 17 8.74 -3.09 -8.29
C THR A 17 9.10 -3.58 -9.69
N TRP A 18 9.93 -2.83 -10.43
CA TRP A 18 10.43 -3.24 -11.73
C TRP A 18 11.87 -2.77 -11.95
N PRO A 19 12.66 -3.47 -12.78
CA PRO A 19 14.00 -3.01 -13.16
C PRO A 19 13.92 -1.85 -14.14
N ILE A 20 14.78 -0.85 -13.95
CA ILE A 20 14.93 0.29 -14.86
C ILE A 20 16.40 0.50 -15.21
N TYR A 21 16.67 0.97 -16.44
CA TYR A 21 18.02 1.36 -16.83
C TYR A 21 18.48 2.58 -16.05
N PHE A 22 19.73 2.54 -15.57
CA PHE A 22 20.30 3.62 -14.75
C PHE A 22 20.18 5.00 -15.41
N HIS A 23 20.44 5.09 -16.72
CA HIS A 23 20.37 6.35 -17.47
C HIS A 23 18.94 6.90 -17.64
N TRP A 24 17.89 6.15 -17.29
CA TRP A 24 16.50 6.62 -17.32
C TRP A 24 16.00 7.15 -15.98
N ILE A 25 16.72 6.92 -14.88
CA ILE A 25 16.25 7.25 -13.53
C ILE A 25 15.91 8.74 -13.41
N GLU A 26 16.81 9.62 -13.85
CA GLU A 26 16.58 11.08 -13.76
C GLU A 26 15.38 11.53 -14.59
N HIS A 27 15.20 10.98 -15.78
CA HIS A 27 14.05 11.29 -16.64
C HIS A 27 12.74 10.77 -16.03
N LEU A 28 12.74 9.56 -15.45
CA LEU A 28 11.59 9.04 -14.73
C LEU A 28 11.22 9.94 -13.55
N VAL A 29 12.19 10.36 -12.74
CA VAL A 29 11.97 11.24 -11.58
C VAL A 29 11.39 12.58 -12.03
N CYS A 30 11.90 13.17 -13.12
CA CYS A 30 11.38 14.42 -13.68
C CYS A 30 9.94 14.27 -14.17
N ASN A 31 9.64 13.18 -14.90
CA ASN A 31 8.30 12.90 -15.40
C ASN A 31 7.31 12.67 -14.25
N LEU A 32 7.68 11.86 -13.25
CA LEU A 32 6.87 11.63 -12.06
C LEU A 32 6.60 12.94 -11.32
N ARG A 33 7.63 13.75 -11.08
CA ARG A 33 7.48 15.05 -10.40
C ARG A 33 6.50 15.96 -11.13
N SER A 34 6.60 16.02 -12.46
CA SER A 34 5.69 16.81 -13.29
C SER A 34 4.26 16.27 -13.24
N ALA A 35 4.08 14.95 -13.36
CA ALA A 35 2.79 14.29 -13.37
C ALA A 35 2.04 14.42 -12.03
N VAL A 36 2.75 14.37 -10.90
CA VAL A 36 2.12 14.51 -9.57
C VAL A 36 2.04 15.95 -9.09
N SER A 37 2.66 16.92 -9.78
CA SER A 37 2.71 18.32 -9.33
C SER A 37 1.34 19.00 -9.23
N SER A 38 0.39 18.59 -10.08
CA SER A 38 -0.99 19.07 -10.08
C SER A 38 -1.88 18.37 -9.05
N PHE A 39 -1.40 17.28 -8.44
CA PHE A 39 -2.15 16.56 -7.43
C PHE A 39 -2.10 17.33 -6.11
N GLY A 40 -3.25 17.88 -5.71
CA GLY A 40 -3.39 18.59 -4.43
C GLY A 40 -3.21 17.66 -3.23
N LYS A 41 -2.93 18.25 -2.06
CA LYS A 41 -2.94 17.49 -0.80
C LYS A 41 -4.32 16.89 -0.59
N CYS A 42 -4.39 15.61 -0.28
CA CYS A 42 -5.62 14.90 0.07
C CYS A 42 -5.50 14.24 1.44
N TRP A 43 -6.65 13.96 2.05
CA TRP A 43 -6.74 13.14 3.24
C TRP A 43 -6.96 11.69 2.82
N ILE A 44 -6.17 10.78 3.40
CA ILE A 44 -6.32 9.33 3.20
C ILE A 44 -6.86 8.73 4.50
N ALA A 45 -8.08 8.23 4.44
CA ALA A 45 -8.68 7.45 5.50
C ALA A 45 -8.30 5.97 5.35
N LEU A 46 -8.01 5.32 6.48
CA LEU A 46 -7.72 3.90 6.57
C LEU A 46 -8.85 3.22 7.35
N ASP A 47 -9.47 2.20 6.78
CA ASP A 47 -10.74 1.64 7.25
C ASP A 47 -10.72 0.10 7.37
N GLY A 48 -9.70 -0.42 8.05
CA GLY A 48 -9.61 -1.83 8.39
C GLY A 48 -8.20 -2.40 8.27
N VAL A 49 -8.04 -3.63 8.75
CA VAL A 49 -6.79 -4.37 8.68
C VAL A 49 -6.95 -5.63 7.83
N GLU A 50 -5.99 -5.87 6.95
CA GLU A 50 -5.87 -7.09 6.15
C GLU A 50 -4.45 -7.65 6.26
N VAL A 51 -4.31 -8.97 6.11
CA VAL A 51 -3.01 -9.63 5.93
C VAL A 51 -2.79 -9.88 4.44
N LEU A 52 -1.84 -9.17 3.86
CA LEU A 52 -1.44 -9.32 2.48
C LEU A 52 -0.18 -10.16 2.37
N VAL A 53 0.02 -10.82 1.23
CA VAL A 53 1.21 -11.63 0.96
C VAL A 53 1.81 -11.16 -0.35
N ASN A 54 3.14 -11.10 -0.41
CA ASN A 54 3.82 -10.73 -1.65
C ASN A 54 3.60 -11.80 -2.74
N GLU A 55 3.86 -11.42 -3.99
CA GLU A 55 3.61 -12.30 -5.15
C GLU A 55 4.39 -13.63 -5.05
N GLU A 56 5.58 -13.62 -4.43
CA GLU A 56 6.44 -14.80 -4.24
C GLU A 56 6.02 -15.69 -3.05
N ASN A 57 5.01 -15.29 -2.26
CA ASN A 57 4.58 -15.98 -1.04
C ASN A 57 5.69 -16.18 0.03
N THR A 58 6.69 -15.31 0.04
CA THR A 58 7.81 -15.39 0.99
C THR A 58 7.66 -14.42 2.15
N ARG A 59 6.75 -13.45 2.06
CA ARG A 59 6.51 -12.43 3.08
C ARG A 59 5.03 -12.12 3.20
N SER A 60 4.56 -12.01 4.43
CA SER A 60 3.25 -11.48 4.76
C SER A 60 3.36 -10.10 5.39
N PHE A 61 2.37 -9.25 5.17
CA PHE A 61 2.29 -7.89 5.65
C PHE A 61 0.96 -7.69 6.36
N PHE A 62 0.99 -7.09 7.55
CA PHE A 62 -0.20 -6.58 8.20
C PHE A 62 -0.38 -5.15 7.76
N THR A 63 -1.55 -4.87 7.20
CA THR A 63 -1.77 -3.64 6.45
C THR A 63 -3.05 -2.98 6.87
N LEU A 64 -3.03 -1.65 6.98
CA LEU A 64 -4.22 -0.83 7.05
C LEU A 64 -4.69 -0.53 5.62
N VAL A 65 -5.94 -0.85 5.30
CA VAL A 65 -6.50 -0.67 3.95
C VAL A 65 -7.19 0.69 3.85
N THR A 66 -7.08 1.37 2.71
CA THR A 66 -7.74 2.66 2.52
C THR A 66 -9.25 2.54 2.41
N SER A 67 -9.99 3.56 2.86
CA SER A 67 -11.43 3.67 2.58
C SER A 67 -11.72 3.75 1.09
N GLU A 68 -12.98 3.49 0.70
CA GLU A 68 -13.41 3.53 -0.70
C GLU A 68 -13.27 4.94 -1.31
N GLU A 69 -13.57 6.00 -0.55
CA GLU A 69 -13.42 7.39 -0.99
C GLU A 69 -11.95 7.73 -1.23
N SER A 70 -11.08 7.28 -0.33
CA SER A 70 -9.62 7.46 -0.45
C SER A 70 -9.07 6.67 -1.64
N ARG A 71 -9.59 5.46 -1.87
CA ARG A 71 -9.25 4.62 -3.03
C ARG A 71 -9.56 5.34 -4.34
N ILE A 72 -10.72 5.98 -4.47
CA ILE A 72 -11.10 6.75 -5.66
C ILE A 72 -10.12 7.91 -5.90
N ALA A 73 -9.78 8.67 -4.85
CA ALA A 73 -8.82 9.76 -4.97
C ALA A 73 -7.42 9.26 -5.42
N LEU A 74 -6.97 8.13 -4.86
CA LEU A 74 -5.69 7.52 -5.20
C LEU A 74 -5.65 6.92 -6.61
N ILE A 75 -6.77 6.49 -7.19
CA ILE A 75 -6.80 6.02 -8.59
C ILE A 75 -6.37 7.11 -9.57
N SER A 76 -6.78 8.36 -9.35
CA SER A 76 -6.38 9.46 -10.23
C SER A 76 -4.85 9.68 -10.21
N LEU A 77 -4.27 9.66 -9.02
CA LEU A 77 -2.83 9.74 -8.83
C LEU A 77 -2.12 8.53 -9.44
N LEU A 78 -2.65 7.32 -9.22
CA LEU A 78 -2.14 6.08 -9.78
C LEU A 78 -2.07 6.13 -11.30
N ASN A 79 -3.12 6.59 -11.98
CA ASN A 79 -3.14 6.68 -13.44
C ASN A 79 -2.03 7.61 -13.99
N SER A 80 -1.73 8.68 -13.26
CA SER A 80 -0.65 9.61 -13.60
C SER A 80 0.73 8.95 -13.42
N VAL A 81 0.90 8.18 -12.35
CA VAL A 81 2.11 7.39 -12.09
C VAL A 81 2.27 6.27 -13.13
N ASP A 82 1.24 5.48 -13.39
CA ASP A 82 1.24 4.37 -14.36
C ASP A 82 1.62 4.84 -15.77
N SER A 83 1.14 6.03 -16.17
CA SER A 83 1.53 6.64 -17.45
C SER A 83 3.03 6.91 -17.52
N CYS A 84 3.63 7.37 -16.42
CA CYS A 84 5.08 7.56 -16.33
C CYS A 84 5.79 6.20 -16.35
N VAL A 85 5.39 5.26 -15.49
CA VAL A 85 6.00 3.93 -15.36
C VAL A 85 6.04 3.20 -16.70
N THR A 86 4.91 3.18 -17.42
CA THR A 86 4.79 2.50 -18.71
C THR A 86 5.61 3.16 -19.82
N ALA A 87 5.78 4.49 -19.80
CA ALA A 87 6.68 5.20 -20.72
C ALA A 87 8.15 4.75 -20.58
N PHE A 88 8.54 4.28 -19.39
CA PHE A 88 9.86 3.70 -19.11
C PHE A 88 9.85 2.16 -19.09
N ARG A 89 8.91 1.53 -19.80
CA ARG A 89 8.77 0.07 -19.95
C ARG A 89 8.49 -0.69 -18.65
N GLY A 90 8.06 0.00 -17.60
CA GLY A 90 7.54 -0.64 -16.39
C GLY A 90 6.13 -1.20 -16.60
N PRO A 91 5.70 -2.15 -15.76
CA PRO A 91 4.33 -2.67 -15.80
C PRO A 91 3.34 -1.64 -15.27
N LYS A 92 2.08 -1.74 -15.72
CA LYS A 92 0.97 -1.09 -15.01
C LYS A 92 0.81 -1.66 -13.60
N TYR A 93 0.13 -0.93 -12.74
CA TYR A 93 -0.26 -1.42 -11.43
C TYR A 93 -1.27 -2.58 -11.50
N TYR A 94 -1.64 -3.13 -10.35
CA TYR A 94 -2.63 -4.20 -10.25
C TYR A 94 -3.99 -3.79 -10.83
N GLU A 95 -4.64 -4.69 -11.58
CA GLU A 95 -5.95 -4.43 -12.21
C GLU A 95 -7.04 -4.02 -11.20
N ASN A 96 -7.00 -4.61 -10.01
CA ASN A 96 -7.83 -4.25 -8.87
C ASN A 96 -6.94 -3.69 -7.75
N PRO A 97 -6.59 -2.39 -7.75
CA PRO A 97 -5.71 -1.80 -6.76
C PRO A 97 -6.30 -1.92 -5.35
N LYS A 98 -5.55 -2.59 -4.48
CA LYS A 98 -5.77 -2.52 -3.03
C LYS A 98 -4.73 -1.57 -2.45
N PHE A 99 -5.08 -0.29 -2.26
CA PHE A 99 -4.19 0.64 -1.58
C PHE A 99 -4.17 0.35 -0.09
N HIS A 100 -2.97 0.28 0.46
CA HIS A 100 -2.78 -0.12 1.84
C HIS A 100 -1.45 0.43 2.36
N MET A 101 -1.36 0.54 3.68
CA MET A 101 -0.15 0.90 4.39
C MET A 101 0.25 -0.25 5.30
N SER A 102 1.41 -0.85 5.04
CA SER A 102 1.97 -1.92 5.87
C SER A 102 2.57 -1.35 7.16
N PHE A 103 2.31 -2.01 8.29
CA PHE A 103 2.86 -1.62 9.60
C PHE A 103 3.65 -2.76 10.28
N LEU A 104 3.37 -4.02 9.94
CA LEU A 104 4.19 -5.17 10.31
C LEU A 104 4.44 -6.06 9.09
N TRP A 105 5.51 -6.84 9.13
CA TRP A 105 5.76 -7.90 8.17
C TRP A 105 6.36 -9.15 8.83
N CYS A 106 6.12 -10.32 8.26
CA CYS A 106 6.60 -11.61 8.77
C CYS A 106 7.09 -12.50 7.62
N ASN A 107 7.94 -13.47 7.94
CA ASN A 107 8.40 -14.47 6.97
C ASN A 107 7.30 -15.49 6.64
N GLY A 108 7.17 -15.84 5.36
CA GLY A 108 6.21 -16.81 4.84
C GLY A 108 4.77 -16.28 4.74
N ASP A 109 3.85 -17.17 4.33
CA ASP A 109 2.40 -16.90 4.28
C ASP A 109 1.75 -17.24 5.63
N VAL A 110 1.26 -16.21 6.33
CA VAL A 110 0.60 -16.35 7.64
C VAL A 110 -0.91 -16.14 7.59
N ARG A 111 -1.53 -16.03 6.41
CA ARG A 111 -2.98 -15.76 6.28
C ARG A 111 -3.85 -16.79 6.98
N LYS A 112 -3.42 -18.06 7.04
CA LYS A 112 -4.13 -19.13 7.76
C LYS A 112 -4.12 -18.94 9.28
N LYS A 113 -3.13 -18.22 9.80
CA LYS A 113 -2.94 -17.98 11.24
C LYS A 113 -3.64 -16.71 11.72
N TYR A 114 -3.76 -15.71 10.85
CA TYR A 114 -4.33 -14.41 11.17
C TYR A 114 -5.42 -14.06 10.16
N SER A 115 -6.68 -14.37 10.50
CA SER A 115 -7.81 -13.97 9.67
C SER A 115 -8.11 -12.49 9.81
N THR A 116 -8.47 -11.85 8.70
CA THR A 116 -8.92 -10.45 8.63
C THR A 116 -10.03 -10.16 9.64
N GLU A 117 -10.98 -11.09 9.81
CA GLU A 117 -12.07 -10.96 10.78
C GLU A 117 -11.56 -10.88 12.23
N THR A 118 -10.60 -11.72 12.60
CA THR A 118 -10.01 -11.70 13.95
C THR A 118 -9.30 -10.37 14.21
N LEU A 119 -8.60 -9.84 13.21
CA LEU A 119 -7.87 -8.56 13.31
C LEU A 119 -8.82 -7.37 13.41
N ASN A 120 -9.86 -7.31 12.57
CA ASN A 120 -10.85 -6.24 12.59
C ASN A 120 -11.65 -6.23 13.91
N ASN A 121 -12.02 -7.41 14.43
CA ASN A 121 -12.67 -7.51 15.74
C ASN A 121 -11.78 -6.96 16.88
N PHE A 122 -10.47 -7.11 16.78
CA PHE A 122 -9.52 -6.52 17.73
C PHE A 122 -9.52 -4.99 17.67
N LEU A 123 -9.53 -4.41 16.47
CA LEU A 123 -9.57 -2.95 16.28
C LEU A 123 -10.86 -2.33 16.82
N VAL A 124 -12.01 -2.94 16.51
CA VAL A 124 -13.33 -2.46 16.97
C VAL A 124 -13.36 -2.42 18.50
N ARG A 125 -12.86 -3.48 19.18
CA ARG A 125 -12.81 -3.53 20.65
C ARG A 125 -11.93 -2.43 21.26
N GLN A 126 -10.84 -2.05 20.61
CA GLN A 126 -9.98 -0.95 21.09
C GLN A 126 -10.64 0.43 20.88
N HIS A 127 -11.37 0.62 19.78
CA HIS A 127 -12.15 1.84 19.56
C HIS A 127 -13.27 2.01 20.60
N PHE A 128 -13.93 0.93 21.00
CA PHE A 128 -14.89 1.01 22.11
C PHE A 128 -14.18 1.32 23.45
N SER A 129 -13.03 0.71 23.75
CA SER A 129 -12.33 0.99 25.01
C SER A 129 -11.83 2.43 25.17
N MET A 130 -11.45 3.12 24.08
CA MET A 130 -10.98 4.51 24.13
C MET A 130 -12.10 5.56 24.21
N ASN A 131 -13.34 5.21 23.89
CA ASN A 131 -14.49 6.14 23.95
C ASN A 131 -15.23 6.13 25.31
N TYR A 132 -14.76 5.31 26.27
CA TYR A 132 -15.32 5.21 27.63
C TYR A 132 -14.31 5.61 28.73
N SER A 133 -13.29 6.41 28.41
CA SER A 133 -12.29 6.92 29.36
C SER A 133 -12.39 8.43 29.54
#